data_AF-A0A4Q6GUQ4-F1
#
_entry.id   AF-A0A4Q6GUQ4-F1
#
_cell.length_a   1.000
_cell.length_b   1.000
_cell.length_c   1.000
_cell.angle_alpha   90.00
_cell.angle_beta   90.00
_cell.angle_gamma   90.00
#
_symmetry.space_group_name_H-M   'P 1'
#
loop_
_entity.id
_entity.type
_entity.pdbx_description
1 polymer ?
#
loop_
_entity_poly.entity_id
_entity_poly.type
_entity_poly.pdbx_seq_one_letter_code
_entity_poly.pdbx_strand_id
1 'polypeptide(L)'
;MNKPPSLLTLFLALAALTVFGIVGARYLLGSHVESTDRQLGIVWPGIASMPAADRDFLVELAHTCNLVTRQPVRAEVLDCLRSVKMTTDASARLERLVNQAPQAGVPH
;
A
#
# COMPACT_ATOMS: atom_id res chain seq x y z
N MET A 1 -11.96 -44.93 -18.62
CA MET A 1 -10.62 -45.34 -18.13
C MET A 1 -9.92 -44.08 -17.63
N ASN A 2 -10.03 -43.77 -16.34
CA ASN A 2 -9.45 -42.55 -15.76
C ASN A 2 -8.20 -42.97 -15.00
N LYS A 3 -7.03 -42.76 -15.62
CA LYS A 3 -5.73 -43.03 -15.01
C LYS A 3 -5.54 -42.03 -13.86
N PRO A 4 -5.25 -42.47 -12.62
CA PRO A 4 -5.08 -41.54 -11.52
C PRO A 4 -3.96 -40.55 -11.87
N PRO A 5 -4.16 -39.24 -11.63
CA PRO A 5 -3.15 -38.25 -11.96
C PRO A 5 -1.87 -38.58 -11.19
N SER A 6 -0.76 -38.62 -11.91
CA SER A 6 0.55 -38.86 -11.32
C SER A 6 0.86 -37.75 -10.31
N LEU A 7 1.52 -38.10 -9.20
CA LEU A 7 1.96 -37.10 -8.20
C LEU A 7 2.74 -35.95 -8.85
N LEU A 8 3.51 -36.26 -9.91
CA LEU A 8 4.28 -35.27 -10.65
C LEU A 8 3.36 -34.24 -11.35
N THR A 9 2.26 -34.68 -11.95
CA THR A 9 1.25 -33.77 -12.53
C THR A 9 0.52 -32.94 -11.48
N LEU A 10 0.29 -33.50 -10.29
CA LEU A 10 -0.27 -32.76 -9.15
C LEU A 10 0.67 -31.64 -8.68
N PHE A 11 1.96 -31.94 -8.49
CA PHE A 11 2.97 -30.94 -8.11
C PHE A 11 3.11 -29.84 -9.16
N LEU A 12 3.09 -30.21 -10.44
CA LEU A 12 3.23 -29.25 -11.55
C LEU A 12 2.00 -28.34 -11.67
N ALA A 13 0.80 -28.88 -11.49
CA ALA A 13 -0.43 -28.10 -11.41
C ALA A 13 -0.44 -27.16 -10.20
N LEU A 14 0.04 -27.64 -9.04
CA LEU A 14 0.13 -26.84 -7.82
C LEU A 14 1.13 -25.68 -8.00
N ALA A 15 2.30 -25.94 -8.59
CA ALA A 15 3.30 -24.92 -8.88
C ALA A 15 2.79 -23.87 -9.89
N ALA A 16 2.03 -24.30 -10.91
CA ALA A 16 1.42 -23.36 -11.85
C ALA A 16 0.39 -22.45 -11.16
N LEU A 17 -0.45 -23.01 -10.28
CA LEU A 17 -1.45 -22.25 -9.51
C LEU A 17 -0.81 -21.25 -8.54
N THR A 18 0.29 -21.61 -7.87
CA THR A 18 0.98 -20.69 -6.95
C THR A 18 1.63 -19.53 -7.70
N VAL A 19 2.26 -19.78 -8.86
CA VAL A 19 2.81 -18.72 -9.70
C VAL A 19 1.71 -17.79 -10.22
N PHE A 20 0.59 -18.35 -10.69
CA PHE A 20 -0.55 -17.54 -11.14
C PHE A 20 -1.15 -16.68 -10.02
N GLY A 21 -1.25 -17.23 -8.81
CA GLY A 21 -1.71 -16.51 -7.62
C GLY A 21 -0.79 -15.35 -7.25
N ILE A 22 0.54 -15.55 -7.30
CA ILE A 22 1.52 -14.51 -6.98
C ILE A 22 1.50 -13.38 -8.03
N VAL A 23 1.44 -13.72 -9.31
CA VAL A 23 1.39 -12.73 -10.40
C VAL A 23 0.06 -11.97 -10.39
N GLY A 24 -1.07 -12.66 -10.20
CA GLY A 24 -2.39 -12.05 -10.08
C GLY A 24 -2.49 -11.09 -8.89
N ALA A 25 -1.95 -11.47 -7.73
CA ALA A 25 -1.89 -10.60 -6.57
C ALA A 25 -1.05 -9.34 -6.85
N ARG A 26 0.12 -9.49 -7.48
CA ARG A 26 1.00 -8.37 -7.86
C ARG A 26 0.31 -7.39 -8.82
N TYR A 27 -0.47 -7.91 -9.78
CA TYR A 27 -1.20 -7.09 -10.75
C TYR A 27 -2.35 -6.30 -10.12
N LEU A 28 -3.12 -6.93 -9.22
CA LEU A 28 -4.17 -6.26 -8.45
C LEU A 28 -3.61 -5.24 -7.45
N LEU A 29 -2.46 -5.52 -6.84
CA LEU A 29 -1.77 -4.55 -5.99
C LEU A 29 -1.39 -3.29 -6.80
N GLY A 30 -0.86 -3.46 -8.03
CA GLY A 30 -0.42 -2.36 -8.88
C GLY A 30 -1.49 -1.32 -9.21
N SER A 31 -2.74 -1.75 -9.49
CA SER A 31 -3.85 -0.81 -9.75
C SER A 31 -4.30 -0.02 -8.52
N HIS A 32 -4.08 -0.56 -7.33
CA HIS A 32 -4.43 0.13 -6.09
C HIS A 32 -3.36 1.13 -5.62
N VAL A 33 -2.10 0.92 -6.00
CA VAL A 33 -1.03 1.90 -5.71
C VAL A 33 -1.36 3.25 -6.37
N GLU A 34 -1.88 3.23 -7.60
CA GLU A 34 -2.20 4.46 -8.33
C GLU A 34 -3.38 5.25 -7.72
N SER A 35 -4.40 4.56 -7.19
CA SER A 35 -5.50 5.22 -6.46
C SER A 35 -5.04 5.75 -5.10
N THR A 36 -4.12 5.03 -4.46
CA THR A 36 -3.56 5.37 -3.15
C THR A 36 -2.63 6.58 -3.23
N ASP A 37 -1.80 6.65 -4.27
CA ASP A 37 -0.92 7.80 -4.54
C ASP A 37 -1.71 9.09 -4.77
N ARG A 38 -2.87 9.02 -5.44
CA ARG A 38 -3.74 10.20 -5.62
C ARG A 38 -4.32 10.71 -4.30
N GLN A 39 -4.75 9.80 -3.41
CA GLN A 39 -5.30 10.19 -2.11
C GLN A 39 -4.20 10.67 -1.15
N LEU A 40 -3.04 10.00 -1.13
CA LEU A 40 -1.87 10.45 -0.39
C LEU A 40 -1.36 11.79 -0.91
N GLY A 41 -1.51 12.06 -2.22
CA GLY A 41 -1.20 13.34 -2.86
C GLY A 41 -1.94 14.55 -2.29
N ILE A 42 -3.04 14.34 -1.54
CA ILE A 42 -3.78 15.42 -0.88
C ILE A 42 -3.08 15.87 0.40
N VAL A 43 -2.36 14.97 1.06
CA VAL A 43 -1.57 15.26 2.26
C VAL A 43 -0.13 15.60 1.89
N TRP A 44 0.40 14.91 0.87
CA TRP A 44 1.75 15.07 0.35
C TRP A 44 1.71 15.33 -1.16
N PRO A 45 1.51 16.58 -1.60
CA PRO A 45 1.45 16.92 -3.03
C PRO A 45 2.75 16.63 -3.80
N GLY A 46 3.85 16.36 -3.08
CA GLY A 46 5.13 15.90 -3.63
C GLY A 46 5.40 14.40 -3.48
N ILE A 47 4.40 13.55 -3.27
CA ILE A 47 4.61 12.11 -3.04
C ILE A 47 5.39 11.42 -4.18
N ALA A 48 5.19 11.84 -5.42
CA ALA A 48 5.93 11.33 -6.58
C ALA A 48 7.43 11.70 -6.55
N SER A 49 7.79 12.76 -5.83
CA SER A 49 9.18 13.20 -5.63
C SER A 49 9.81 12.68 -4.34
N MET A 50 9.07 11.94 -3.50
CA MET A 50 9.61 11.32 -2.30
C MET A 50 10.54 10.15 -2.64
N PRO A 51 11.49 9.83 -1.73
CA PRO A 51 12.24 8.58 -1.80
C PRO A 51 11.28 7.39 -1.88
N ALA A 52 11.58 6.42 -2.76
CA ALA A 52 10.75 5.23 -2.95
C ALA A 52 10.46 4.50 -1.62
N ALA A 53 11.45 4.44 -0.72
CA ALA A 53 11.30 3.81 0.59
C ALA A 53 10.29 4.51 1.52
N ASP A 54 10.06 5.82 1.37
CA ASP A 54 9.07 6.57 2.15
C ASP A 54 7.69 6.52 1.48
N ARG A 55 7.66 6.62 0.15
CA ARG A 55 6.43 6.46 -0.63
C ARG A 55 5.82 5.08 -0.42
N ASP A 56 6.62 4.02 -0.58
CA ASP A 56 6.14 2.65 -0.47
C ASP A 56 5.64 2.35 0.96
N PHE A 57 6.27 2.95 1.99
CA PHE A 57 5.80 2.89 3.38
C PHE A 57 4.42 3.55 3.56
N LEU A 58 4.21 4.74 2.99
CA LEU A 58 2.92 5.43 3.05
C LEU A 58 1.83 4.68 2.27
N VAL A 59 2.17 4.12 1.11
CA VAL A 59 1.28 3.28 0.30
C VAL A 59 0.86 2.02 1.06
N GLU A 60 1.81 1.34 1.70
CA GLU A 60 1.54 0.14 2.50
C GLU A 60 0.65 0.44 3.71
N LEU A 61 0.88 1.56 4.39
CA LEU A 61 0.03 2.03 5.48
C LEU A 61 -1.38 2.39 5.01
N ALA A 62 -1.50 3.11 3.90
CA ALA A 62 -2.77 3.48 3.31
C ALA A 62 -3.57 2.24 2.85
N HIS A 63 -2.87 1.21 2.38
CA HIS A 63 -3.46 -0.10 2.11
C HIS A 63 -3.96 -0.79 3.37
N THR A 64 -3.16 -0.79 4.43
CA THR A 64 -3.51 -1.41 5.71
C THR A 64 -4.76 -0.76 6.34
N CYS A 65 -4.92 0.55 6.16
CA CYS A 65 -6.06 1.29 6.70
C CYS A 65 -7.24 1.40 5.70
N ASN A 66 -7.09 0.86 4.48
CA ASN A 66 -8.05 0.88 3.39
C ASN A 66 -8.49 2.30 2.97
N LEU A 67 -7.50 3.17 2.76
CA LEU A 67 -7.67 4.59 2.42
C LEU A 67 -8.58 4.81 1.20
N VAL A 68 -8.54 3.88 0.24
CA VAL A 68 -9.31 3.91 -1.01
C VAL A 68 -10.83 3.99 -0.78
N THR A 69 -11.31 3.53 0.38
CA THR A 69 -12.74 3.58 0.76
C THR A 69 -13.14 4.81 1.59
N ARG A 70 -12.18 5.66 1.98
CA ARG A 70 -12.40 6.82 2.85
C ARG A 70 -12.43 8.13 2.06
N GLN A 71 -13.03 9.16 2.66
CA GLN A 71 -13.04 10.47 2.02
C GLN A 71 -11.61 11.00 1.92
N PRO A 72 -11.27 11.65 0.81
CA PRO A 72 -9.93 12.15 0.54
C PRO A 72 -9.66 13.45 1.33
N VAL A 73 -9.77 13.40 2.65
CA VAL A 73 -9.60 14.55 3.57
C VAL A 73 -8.32 14.36 4.39
N ARG A 74 -7.47 15.38 4.45
CA ARG A 74 -6.14 15.31 5.12
C ARG A 74 -6.21 14.77 6.55
N ALA A 75 -7.17 15.24 7.35
CA ALA A 75 -7.35 14.78 8.72
C ALA A 75 -7.75 13.30 8.80
N GLU A 76 -8.67 12.85 7.94
CA GLU A 76 -9.12 11.45 7.91
C GLU A 76 -8.03 10.50 7.41
N VAL A 77 -7.23 10.94 6.43
CA VAL A 77 -6.08 10.17 5.94
C VAL A 77 -5.06 9.97 7.06
N LEU A 78 -4.71 11.03 7.78
CA LEU A 78 -3.77 10.94 8.91
C LEU A 78 -4.31 10.10 10.06
N ASP A 79 -5.60 10.20 10.35
CA ASP A 79 -6.26 9.40 11.39
C ASP A 79 -6.27 7.91 11.01
N CYS A 80 -6.58 7.60 9.75
CA CYS A 80 -6.50 6.26 9.18
C CYS A 80 -5.09 5.68 9.30
N LEU A 81 -4.06 6.45 8.90
CA LEU A 81 -2.66 6.03 9.00
C LEU A 81 -2.23 5.82 10.46
N ARG A 82 -2.66 6.68 11.39
CA ARG A 82 -2.37 6.55 12.84
C ARG A 82 -3.11 5.39 13.51
N SER A 83 -4.25 4.97 12.97
CA SER A 83 -5.03 3.84 13.50
C SER A 83 -4.40 2.47 13.22
N VAL A 84 -3.46 2.40 12.27
CA VAL A 84 -2.76 1.15 11.93
C VAL A 84 -1.85 0.75 13.09
N LYS A 85 -1.98 -0.51 13.51
CA LYS A 85 -1.14 -1.08 14.57
C LYS A 85 0.28 -1.27 14.03
N MET A 86 1.18 -0.38 14.42
CA MET A 86 2.57 -0.34 13.95
C MET A 86 3.57 -0.29 15.12
N THR A 87 4.85 -0.54 14.84
CA THR A 87 5.92 -0.44 15.84
C THR A 87 6.21 1.03 16.19
N THR A 88 6.86 1.27 17.33
CA THR A 88 7.22 2.62 17.79
C THR A 88 8.14 3.36 16.80
N ASP A 89 9.01 2.63 16.10
CA ASP A 89 9.86 3.21 15.05
C ASP A 89 9.05 3.62 13.80
N ALA A 90 8.06 2.80 13.42
CA ALA A 90 7.19 3.10 12.29
C ALA A 90 6.29 4.32 12.58
N SER A 91 5.76 4.44 13.79
CA SER A 91 4.98 5.63 14.18
C SER A 91 5.84 6.89 14.24
N ALA A 92 7.08 6.80 14.75
CA ALA A 92 8.03 7.91 14.72
C ALA A 92 8.44 8.31 13.29
N ARG A 93 8.54 7.35 12.36
CA ARG A 93 8.77 7.62 10.94
C ARG A 93 7.56 8.31 10.29
N LEU A 94 6.35 7.85 10.57
CA LEU A 94 5.12 8.49 10.09
C LEU A 94 5.03 9.94 10.58
N GLU A 95 5.22 10.19 11.88
CA GLU A 95 5.22 11.55 12.45
C GLU A 95 6.24 12.47 11.77
N ARG A 96 7.45 11.98 11.46
CA ARG A 96 8.43 12.76 10.69
C ARG A 96 7.93 13.11 9.30
N LEU A 97 7.35 12.16 8.57
CA LEU A 97 6.79 12.40 7.24
C LEU A 97 5.60 13.37 7.29
N VAL A 98 4.77 13.29 8.32
CA VAL A 98 3.64 14.22 8.55
C VAL A 98 4.13 15.63 8.83
N ASN A 99 5.20 15.78 9.62
CA ASN A 99 5.81 17.08 9.91
C ASN A 99 6.55 17.66 8.70
N GLN A 100 7.05 16.82 7.79
CA GLN A 100 7.65 17.21 6.51
C GLN A 100 6.62 17.46 5.41
N ALA A 101 5.36 17.04 5.62
CA ALA A 101 4.28 17.35 4.69
C ALA A 101 4.16 18.88 4.59
N PRO A 102 4.02 19.45 3.38
CA PRO A 102 3.70 20.86 3.24
C PRO A 102 2.45 21.14 4.07
N GLN A 103 2.60 21.85 5.19
CA GLN A 103 1.45 22.31 5.95
C GLN A 103 0.75 23.29 5.03
N ALA A 104 -0.38 22.89 4.47
CA ALA A 104 -1.24 23.80 3.75
C ALA A 104 -1.64 24.93 4.72
N GLY A 105 -0.88 26.02 4.73
CA GLY A 105 -1.10 27.20 5.54
C GLY A 105 0.01 27.57 6.53
N VAL A 106 1.18 27.99 6.04
CA VAL A 106 1.88 29.14 6.64
C VAL A 106 2.51 29.96 5.50
N PRO A 107 1.96 31.14 5.16
CA PRO A 107 2.68 32.09 4.32
C PRO A 107 3.86 32.63 5.14
N HIS A 108 5.06 32.59 4.54
CA HIS A 108 6.17 33.45 4.96
C HIS A 108 5.93 34.88 4.44
#